data_AF-A0A2S0PCY7-F1
#
_entry.id   AF-A0A2S0PCY7-F1
#
_cell.length_a   1.000
_cell.length_b   1.000
_cell.length_c   1.000
_cell.angle_alpha   90.00
_cell.angle_beta   90.00
_cell.angle_gamma   90.00
#
_symmetry.space_group_name_H-M   'P 1'
#
loop_
_entity.id
_entity.type
_entity.pdbx_description
1 polymer ?
#
loop_
_entity_poly.entity_id
_entity_poly.type
_entity_poly.pdbx_seq_one_letter_code
_entity_poly.pdbx_strand_id
1 'polypeptide(L)'
;MEFFHQRRSLNQGDAVVVRCSHKSKVKLIDDPNFRAFESGRRYQYLGDETARLETRLVVPNGGNWNIVIDLSFPNVPVTHSVQVFQAAASYIL
;
A
#
# COMPACT_ATOMS: atom_id res chain seq x y z
N MET A 1 5.30 4.55 -14.93
CA MET A 1 5.57 5.07 -13.57
C MET A 1 6.56 4.12 -12.93
N GLU A 2 7.60 4.62 -12.28
CA GLU A 2 8.49 3.78 -11.49
C GLU A 2 7.89 3.59 -10.10
N PHE A 3 7.81 2.35 -9.62
CA PHE A 3 7.20 2.05 -8.33
C PHE A 3 7.82 0.82 -7.68
N PHE A 4 7.80 0.81 -6.34
CA PHE A 4 7.96 -0.43 -5.58
C PHE A 4 6.61 -1.15 -5.49
N HIS A 5 6.64 -2.48 -5.55
CA HIS A 5 5.47 -3.33 -5.40
C HIS A 5 5.74 -4.50 -4.46
N GLN A 6 4.75 -4.78 -3.61
CA GLN A 6 4.70 -6.00 -2.80
C GLN A 6 3.26 -6.47 -2.64
N ARG A 7 2.99 -7.74 -2.96
CA ARG A 7 1.70 -8.39 -2.71
C ARG A 7 1.68 -9.10 -1.36
N ARG A 8 0.60 -8.95 -0.59
CA ARG A 8 0.38 -9.59 0.71
C ARG A 8 -1.06 -10.09 0.85
N SER A 9 -1.24 -11.22 1.53
CA SER A 9 -2.55 -11.61 2.06
C SER A 9 -2.71 -10.91 3.41
N LEU A 10 -3.75 -10.10 3.56
CA LEU A 10 -4.02 -9.29 4.75
C LEU A 10 -5.43 -9.58 5.25
N ASN A 11 -5.62 -9.47 6.57
CA ASN A 11 -6.92 -9.60 7.21
C ASN A 11 -7.63 -8.24 7.29
N GLN A 12 -8.95 -8.28 7.44
CA GLN A 12 -9.71 -7.09 7.78
C GLN A 12 -9.18 -6.47 9.09
N GLY A 13 -8.97 -5.16 9.08
CA GLY A 13 -8.47 -4.41 10.22
C GLY A 13 -6.94 -4.39 10.35
N ASP A 14 -6.20 -5.19 9.57
CA ASP A 14 -4.74 -5.09 9.50
C ASP A 14 -4.36 -3.66 9.10
N ALA A 15 -3.31 -3.12 9.73
CA ALA A 15 -2.77 -1.83 9.35
C ALA A 15 -1.42 -1.99 8.65
N VAL A 16 -1.36 -1.52 7.40
CA VAL A 16 -0.12 -1.40 6.65
C VAL A 16 0.46 -0.02 6.92
N VAL A 17 1.65 0.01 7.52
CA VAL A 17 2.42 1.24 7.75
C VAL A 17 3.63 1.22 6.83
N VAL A 18 3.72 2.23 5.99
CA VAL A 18 4.82 2.45 5.06
C VAL A 18 5.56 3.71 5.44
N ARG A 19 6.88 3.60 5.59
CA ARG A 19 7.77 4.74 5.82
C ARG A 19 8.75 4.87 4.66
N CYS A 20 8.96 6.09 4.18
CA CYS A 20 9.85 6.42 3.07
C CYS A 20 10.83 7.53 3.47
N SER A 21 12.03 7.54 2.91
CA SER A 21 13.00 8.62 3.12
C SER A 21 12.55 9.96 2.51
N HIS A 22 11.65 9.91 1.53
CA HIS A 22 11.06 11.07 0.86
C HIS A 22 9.53 10.96 0.83
N LYS A 23 8.84 12.10 0.77
CA LYS A 23 7.37 12.12 0.68
C LYS A 23 6.95 11.36 -0.56
N SER A 24 6.29 10.21 -0.36
CA SER A 24 5.91 9.31 -1.45
C SER A 24 4.41 9.02 -1.38
N LYS A 25 3.77 8.77 -2.52
CA LYS A 25 2.38 8.29 -2.55
C LYS A 25 2.38 6.78 -2.31
N VAL A 26 1.52 6.33 -1.40
CA VAL A 26 1.36 4.92 -1.06
C VAL A 26 -0.08 4.51 -1.37
N LYS A 27 -0.24 3.39 -2.09
CA LYS A 27 -1.54 2.86 -2.49
C LYS A 27 -1.66 1.40 -2.06
N LEU A 28 -2.82 1.02 -1.55
CA LEU A 28 -3.23 -0.36 -1.33
C LEU A 28 -4.26 -0.73 -2.40
N ILE A 29 -3.96 -1.74 -3.22
CA ILE A 29 -4.73 -2.05 -4.42
C ILE A 29 -5.08 -3.54 -4.41
N ASP A 30 -6.34 -3.93 -4.59
CA ASP A 30 -6.69 -5.35 -4.77
C ASP A 30 -6.14 -5.89 -6.10
N ASP A 31 -6.18 -7.21 -6.30
CA ASP A 31 -5.59 -7.83 -7.49
C ASP A 31 -6.23 -7.36 -8.82
N PRO A 32 -7.57 -7.30 -8.97
CA PRO A 32 -8.18 -6.79 -10.21
C PRO A 32 -7.75 -5.35 -10.52
N ASN A 33 -7.74 -4.46 -9.52
CA ASN A 33 -7.36 -3.08 -9.70
C ASN A 33 -5.85 -2.93 -9.93
N PHE A 34 -5.01 -3.79 -9.35
CA PHE A 34 -3.57 -3.76 -9.59
C PHE A 34 -3.24 -4.11 -11.05
N ARG A 35 -3.90 -5.13 -11.61
CA ARG A 35 -3.78 -5.45 -13.05
C ARG A 35 -4.21 -4.28 -13.94
N ALA A 36 -5.28 -3.57 -13.56
CA ALA A 36 -5.71 -2.38 -14.28
C ALA A 36 -4.67 -1.25 -14.18
N PHE A 37 -4.15 -0.98 -12.99
CA PHE A 37 -3.07 -0.03 -12.72
C PHE A 37 -1.81 -0.31 -13.57
N GLU A 38 -1.32 -1.55 -13.58
CA GLU A 38 -0.14 -1.94 -14.37
C GLU A 38 -0.36 -1.73 -15.87
N SER A 39 -1.58 -1.96 -16.35
CA SER A 39 -1.96 -1.74 -17.75
C SER A 39 -2.35 -0.29 -18.08
N GLY A 40 -2.24 0.65 -17.13
CA GLY A 40 -2.62 2.05 -17.33
C GLY A 40 -4.13 2.30 -17.52
N ARG A 41 -4.97 1.33 -17.14
CA ARG A 41 -6.44 1.46 -17.16
C ARG A 41 -6.94 2.10 -15.87
N ARG A 42 -8.22 2.51 -15.86
CA ARG A 42 -8.89 3.03 -14.65
C ARG A 42 -8.92 1.95 -13.56
N TYR A 43 -8.58 2.33 -12.34
CA TYR A 43 -8.53 1.46 -11.17
C TYR A 43 -8.92 2.22 -9.90
N GLN A 44 -9.19 1.50 -8.83
CA GLN A 44 -9.44 2.01 -7.48
C GLN A 44 -8.33 1.56 -6.52
N TYR A 45 -8.15 2.30 -5.44
CA TYR A 45 -7.18 1.97 -4.40
C TYR A 45 -7.57 2.61 -3.07
N LEU A 46 -7.02 2.08 -1.99
CA LEU A 46 -7.02 2.71 -0.67
C LEU A 46 -5.77 3.57 -0.50
N GLY A 47 -5.93 4.81 -0.06
CA GLY A 47 -4.85 5.74 0.21
C GLY A 47 -5.22 7.18 -0.12
N ASP A 48 -4.49 8.13 0.44
CA ASP A 48 -4.66 9.55 0.12
C ASP A 48 -3.97 9.89 -1.21
N GLU A 49 -4.43 10.95 -1.87
CA GLU A 49 -3.71 11.56 -3.00
C GLU A 49 -2.45 12.32 -2.59
N THR A 50 -2.25 12.51 -1.29
CA THR A 50 -1.16 13.30 -0.72
C THR A 50 0.07 12.44 -0.42
N ALA A 51 1.24 12.87 -0.88
CA ALA A 51 2.51 12.21 -0.57
C ALA A 51 2.97 12.51 0.87
N ARG A 52 3.41 11.48 1.60
CA ARG A 52 3.83 11.57 3.02
C ARG A 52 5.11 10.78 3.28
N LEU A 53 5.80 11.08 4.38
CA LEU A 53 6.95 10.28 4.85
C LEU A 53 6.50 8.98 5.52
N GLU A 54 5.35 9.00 6.19
CA GLU A 54 4.69 7.84 6.76
C GLU A 54 3.24 7.81 6.30
N THR A 55 2.79 6.64 5.83
CA THR A 55 1.39 6.39 5.48
C THR A 55 0.92 5.15 6.23
N ARG A 56 -0.24 5.25 6.90
CA ARG A 56 -0.92 4.15 7.57
C ARG A 56 -2.26 3.91 6.90
N LEU A 57 -2.47 2.70 6.38
CA LEU A 57 -3.70 2.29 5.70
C LEU A 57 -4.30 1.07 6.42
N VAL A 58 -5.57 1.16 6.81
CA VAL A 58 -6.29 0.06 7.46
C VAL A 58 -7.04 -0.74 6.40
N VAL A 59 -6.81 -2.04 6.37
CA VAL A 59 -7.41 -2.95 5.40
C VAL A 59 -8.91 -3.08 5.67
N PRO A 60 -9.79 -2.70 4.72
CA PRO A 60 -11.23 -2.68 4.97
C PRO A 60 -11.85 -4.08 4.96
N ASN A 61 -11.28 -5.00 4.18
CA ASN A 61 -11.75 -6.39 4.03
C ASN A 61 -10.55 -7.32 3.81
N GLY A 62 -10.64 -8.54 4.36
CA GLY A 62 -9.61 -9.55 4.18
C GLY A 62 -9.45 -9.95 2.71
N GLY A 63 -8.22 -10.21 2.28
CA GLY A 63 -7.91 -10.61 0.92
C GLY A 63 -6.46 -10.34 0.50
N ASN A 64 -6.23 -10.44 -0.80
CA ASN A 64 -4.93 -10.14 -1.39
C ASN A 64 -4.85 -8.67 -1.79
N TRP A 65 -3.80 -8.01 -1.33
CA TRP A 65 -3.57 -6.60 -1.54
C TRP A 65 -2.15 -6.35 -2.06
N ASN A 66 -2.03 -5.35 -2.92
CA ASN A 66 -0.81 -4.90 -3.56
C ASN A 66 -0.44 -3.54 -2.97
N ILE A 67 0.69 -3.50 -2.28
CA ILE A 67 1.26 -2.28 -1.69
C ILE A 67 2.14 -1.66 -2.78
N VAL A 68 1.78 -0.46 -3.21
CA VAL A 68 2.48 0.28 -4.26
C VAL A 68 3.00 1.59 -3.69
N ILE A 69 4.30 1.85 -3.88
CA ILE A 69 4.93 3.13 -3.49
C ILE A 69 5.41 3.79 -4.78
N ASP A 70 4.94 5.02 -5.03
CA ASP A 70 5.42 5.83 -6.14
C ASP A 70 6.86 6.27 -5.89
N LEU A 71 7.76 5.86 -6.78
CA LEU A 71 9.20 6.16 -6.71
C LEU A 71 9.64 7.07 -7.87
N SER A 72 8.72 7.82 -8.48
CA SER A 72 8.97 8.66 -9.65
C SER A 72 9.78 9.94 -9.32
N PHE A 73 10.94 9.76 -8.69
CA PHE A 73 11.90 10.81 -8.35
C PHE A 73 13.18 10.61 -9.16
N PRO A 74 13.42 11.42 -10.21
CA PRO A 74 14.63 11.31 -11.02
C PRO A 74 15.88 11.46 -10.15
N ASN A 75 16.77 10.46 -10.21
CA ASN A 75 18.08 10.46 -9.54
C ASN A 75 18.06 10.56 -8.00
N VAL A 76 16.92 10.29 -7.35
CA VAL A 76 16.82 10.27 -5.88
C VAL A 76 16.50 8.86 -5.41
N PRO A 77 17.46 8.14 -4.81
CA PRO A 77 17.20 6.85 -4.20
C PRO A 77 16.22 7.01 -3.02
N VAL A 78 15.04 6.40 -3.12
CA VAL A 78 14.07 6.36 -2.02
C VAL A 78 14.20 5.03 -1.29
N THR A 79 14.60 5.09 -0.03
CA THR A 79 14.54 3.93 0.86
C THR A 79 13.18 3.87 1.52
N HIS A 80 12.70 2.66 1.79
CA HIS A 80 11.38 2.46 2.37
C HIS A 80 11.34 1.23 3.29
N SER A 81 10.34 1.18 4.16
CA SER A 81 9.98 -0.02 4.92
C SER A 81 8.47 -0.21 4.93
N VAL A 82 8.06 -1.47 4.99
CA VAL A 82 6.66 -1.90 5.07
C VAL A 82 6.50 -2.74 6.34
N GLN A 83 5.56 -2.32 7.21
CA GLN A 83 5.19 -3.04 8.42
C GLN A 83 3.70 -3.34 8.39
N VAL A 84 3.33 -4.56 8.74
CA VAL A 84 1.93 -4.97 8.90
C VAL A 84 1.67 -5.20 10.37
N PHE A 85 0.72 -4.45 10.92
CA PHE A 85 0.19 -4.65 12.26
C PHE A 85 -1.10 -5.43 12.12
N GLN A 86 -1.10 -6.68 12.58
CA GLN A 86 -2.28 -7.53 12.53
C GLN A 86 -3.40 -6.90 13.37
N ALA A 87 -4.64 -6.98 12.87
CA ALA A 87 -5.80 -6.73 13.72
C ALA A 87 -5.74 -7.65 14.94
N ALA A 88 -6.15 -7.15 16.11
CA ALA A 88 -6.35 -8.03 17.26
C ALA A 88 -7.37 -9.10 16.85
N ALA A 89 -6.97 -10.36 16.88
CA ALA A 89 -7.92 -11.46 16.72
C ALA A 89 -9.01 -11.25 17.76
N SER A 90 -10.26 -11.10 17.33
CA SER A 90 -11.41 -11.12 18.23
C SER A 90 -11.44 -12.52 18.85
N TYR A 91 -10.79 -12.69 20.00
CA TYR A 91 -10.99 -13.85 20.85
C TYR A 91 -12.42 -13.75 21.36
N ILE A 92 -13.31 -14.56 20.78
CA ILE A 92 -14.61 -14.85 21.38
C ILE A 92 -14.31 -15.73 22.61
N LEU A 93 -14.71 -15.24 23.79
CA LEU A 93 -14.75 -16.02 25.04
C LEU A 93 -15.87 -17.06 24.98
#